data_AF-A0A161ML40-F1
#
_entry.id   AF-A0A161ML40-F1
#
_cell.length_a   1.000
_cell.length_b   1.000
_cell.length_c   1.000
_cell.angle_alpha   90.00
_cell.angle_beta   90.00
_cell.angle_gamma   90.00
#
_symmetry.space_group_name_H-M   'P 1'
#
loop_
_entity.id
_entity.type
_entity.pdbx_description
1 polymer ?
#
loop_
_entity_poly.entity_id
_entity_poly.type
_entity_poly.pdbx_seq_one_letter_code
_entity_poly.pdbx_strand_id
1 'polypeptide(L)'
;ICCHTFSEINNKNIYPNIIKLSNIPEYYSGGTIHIIINNEIEGFGTPRCETSCKFLKQLAEHLKAPIVHVQAEDVATVINAMMFGADYRATYKKDVMIDLMCSTTKTPSANEQLFLSGLLKSFITGGKFPLVTTFMNELIEDELISKSKCDDKRTTYVKKLNKMYIDGKKPSHDKRNLINNNSLVDSFSNNNYKEPVTGMSVNAVDKIFKAISAIPPFSISLENFKLLEKRKQLIEQKKMDWEMCETLAYTSLLKEGIDVHISRSKGKHNPRFLIKNLENDELYNQVEHVFPYMGKYEVSEHRGPAYGMAGFEIGYSSMNTNTLNIWEVSEMTTPQQFHNIFKEFFQLNNYERINNCVV
;
A
#
# COMPACT_ATOMS: atom_id res chain seq x y z
N ILE A 1 -1.20 -7.41 6.18
CA ILE A 1 -1.31 -8.79 5.68
C ILE A 1 -1.62 -8.67 4.21
N CYS A 2 -0.81 -9.28 3.35
CA CYS A 2 -0.99 -9.24 1.91
C CYS A 2 -1.21 -10.67 1.40
N CYS A 3 -2.34 -10.90 0.73
CA CYS A 3 -2.67 -12.19 0.15
C CYS A 3 -2.47 -12.12 -1.36
N HIS A 4 -1.74 -13.09 -1.90
CA HIS A 4 -1.39 -13.14 -3.31
C HIS A 4 -1.65 -14.52 -3.88
N THR A 5 -2.04 -14.59 -5.14
CA THR A 5 -1.91 -15.82 -5.90
C THR A 5 -0.47 -15.95 -6.41
N PHE A 6 0.00 -17.18 -6.61
CA PHE A 6 1.34 -17.38 -7.18
C PHE A 6 1.51 -16.68 -8.54
N SER A 7 0.47 -16.65 -9.38
CA SER A 7 0.50 -15.95 -10.68
C SER A 7 0.73 -14.45 -10.55
N GLU A 8 0.23 -13.81 -9.49
CA GLU A 8 0.44 -12.37 -9.24
C GLU A 8 1.88 -12.11 -8.78
N ILE A 9 2.42 -12.97 -7.90
CA ILE A 9 3.81 -12.86 -7.43
C ILE A 9 4.80 -13.11 -8.58
N ASN A 10 4.49 -14.05 -9.48
CA ASN A 10 5.30 -14.34 -10.64
C ASN A 10 5.28 -13.21 -11.68
N ASN A 11 4.37 -12.23 -11.55
CA ASN A 11 4.40 -11.04 -12.38
C ASN A 11 5.59 -10.14 -12.01
N LYS A 12 6.64 -10.25 -12.82
CA LYS A 12 7.93 -9.55 -12.67
C LYS A 12 7.82 -8.01 -12.63
N ASN A 13 6.69 -7.43 -13.03
CA ASN A 13 6.52 -5.98 -13.10
C ASN A 13 5.97 -5.37 -11.81
N ILE A 14 5.26 -6.14 -10.97
CA ILE A 14 4.53 -5.59 -9.82
C ILE A 14 5.25 -5.94 -8.53
N TYR A 15 5.49 -7.23 -8.31
CA TYR A 15 5.92 -7.71 -7.01
C TYR A 15 7.38 -7.31 -6.64
N PRO A 16 8.35 -7.30 -7.57
CA PRO A 16 9.68 -6.75 -7.30
C PRO A 16 9.67 -5.26 -6.94
N ASN A 17 8.68 -4.50 -7.41
CA ASN A 17 8.56 -3.09 -7.03
C ASN A 17 8.08 -2.92 -5.59
N ILE A 18 7.18 -3.78 -5.13
CA ILE A 18 6.65 -3.77 -3.76
C ILE A 18 7.74 -4.23 -2.77
N ILE A 19 8.46 -5.31 -3.07
CA ILE A 19 9.55 -5.82 -2.22
C ILE A 19 10.64 -4.77 -2.02
N LYS A 20 10.98 -3.99 -3.05
CA LYS A 20 12.01 -2.96 -2.91
C LYS A 20 11.65 -1.90 -1.86
N LEU A 21 10.36 -1.64 -1.64
CA LEU A 21 9.90 -0.70 -0.64
C LEU A 21 10.13 -1.21 0.79
N SER A 22 10.08 -2.52 1.04
CA SER A 22 10.30 -3.07 2.38
C SER A 22 11.72 -2.85 2.89
N ASN A 23 12.67 -2.51 2.01
CA ASN A 23 14.05 -2.19 2.36
C ASN A 23 14.29 -0.67 2.52
N ILE A 24 13.29 0.16 2.25
CA ILE A 24 13.38 1.62 2.36
C ILE A 24 12.78 2.02 3.72
N PRO A 25 13.57 2.61 4.64
CA PRO A 25 13.12 2.93 5.99
C PRO A 25 11.81 3.75 6.04
N GLU A 26 11.67 4.71 5.14
CA GLU A 26 10.51 5.61 5.05
C GLU A 26 9.22 4.90 4.61
N TYR A 27 9.35 3.78 3.90
CA TYR A 27 8.22 2.96 3.44
C TYR A 27 7.99 1.72 4.31
N TYR A 28 8.77 1.57 5.37
CA TYR A 28 8.77 0.35 6.16
C TYR A 28 7.55 0.27 7.08
N SER A 29 6.69 -0.71 6.84
CA SER A 29 5.45 -0.93 7.61
C SER A 29 5.63 -1.77 8.89
N GLY A 30 6.87 -2.04 9.30
CA GLY A 30 7.17 -2.88 10.46
C GLY A 30 6.88 -4.37 10.22
N GLY A 31 7.12 -4.83 8.99
CA GLY A 31 6.99 -6.24 8.62
C GLY A 31 5.63 -6.60 8.05
N THR A 32 5.61 -7.15 6.84
CA THR A 32 4.41 -7.64 6.16
C THR A 32 4.30 -9.17 6.22
N ILE A 33 3.12 -9.67 6.59
CA ILE A 33 2.79 -11.09 6.46
C ILE A 33 2.25 -11.33 5.06
N HIS A 34 3.00 -12.07 4.25
CA HIS A 34 2.66 -12.44 2.87
C HIS A 34 2.08 -13.84 2.86
N ILE A 35 0.82 -13.98 2.46
CA ILE A 35 0.13 -15.26 2.30
C ILE A 35 0.02 -15.56 0.82
N ILE A 36 0.57 -16.69 0.40
CA ILE A 36 0.71 -17.06 -1.01
C ILE A 36 -0.17 -18.26 -1.27
N ILE A 37 -1.16 -18.08 -2.12
CA ILE A 37 -2.06 -19.14 -2.57
C ILE A 37 -1.41 -19.78 -3.80
N ASN A 38 -0.65 -20.84 -3.56
CA ASN A 38 0.06 -21.57 -4.60
C ASN A 38 -0.82 -22.72 -5.13
N ASN A 39 -1.52 -22.41 -6.23
CA ASN A 39 -2.42 -23.31 -6.92
C ASN A 39 -1.84 -23.72 -8.29
N GLU A 40 -0.53 -23.75 -8.49
CA GLU A 40 0.01 -24.15 -9.79
C GLU A 40 -0.10 -25.68 -10.01
N ILE A 41 -0.44 -26.04 -11.25
CA ILE A 41 -0.30 -27.40 -11.77
C ILE A 41 0.98 -27.38 -12.59
N GLU A 42 2.10 -27.77 -11.98
CA GLU A 42 3.32 -28.04 -12.76
C GLU A 42 3.05 -29.29 -13.63
N GLY A 43 3.42 -29.24 -14.91
CA GLY A 43 3.00 -30.19 -15.94
C GLY A 43 3.43 -31.65 -15.71
N PHE A 44 3.03 -32.54 -16.62
CA PHE A 44 3.33 -33.98 -16.54
C PHE A 44 4.85 -34.23 -16.43
N GLY A 45 5.29 -34.82 -15.32
CA GLY A 45 6.66 -35.29 -15.11
C GLY A 45 7.54 -34.42 -14.19
N THR A 46 7.08 -33.24 -13.78
CA THR A 46 7.74 -32.42 -12.74
C THR A 46 7.05 -32.61 -11.39
N PRO A 47 7.78 -32.86 -10.29
CA PRO A 47 7.17 -32.93 -8.97
C PRO A 47 6.47 -31.59 -8.67
N ARG A 48 5.20 -31.67 -8.26
CA ARG A 48 4.35 -30.53 -7.94
C ARG A 48 5.12 -29.58 -7.01
N CYS A 49 5.24 -28.31 -7.42
CA CYS A 49 5.79 -27.20 -6.63
C CYS A 49 7.33 -27.04 -6.61
N GLU A 50 8.13 -27.76 -7.41
CA GLU A 50 9.59 -27.59 -7.33
C GLU A 50 10.04 -26.23 -7.91
N THR A 51 9.41 -25.76 -9.00
CA THR A 51 9.80 -24.49 -9.63
C THR A 51 9.23 -23.29 -8.88
N SER A 52 7.97 -23.39 -8.44
CA SER A 52 7.32 -22.36 -7.64
C SER A 52 7.98 -22.19 -6.26
N CYS A 53 8.30 -23.26 -5.54
CA CYS A 53 9.01 -23.17 -4.26
C CYS A 53 10.41 -22.57 -4.41
N LYS A 54 11.17 -22.93 -5.47
CA LYS A 54 12.48 -22.32 -5.75
C LYS A 54 12.37 -20.81 -5.97
N PHE A 55 11.37 -20.37 -6.74
CA PHE A 55 11.14 -18.95 -6.98
C PHE A 55 10.75 -18.20 -5.69
N LEU A 56 9.82 -18.74 -4.90
CA LEU A 56 9.41 -18.14 -3.63
C LEU A 56 10.55 -18.09 -2.61
N LYS A 57 11.42 -19.11 -2.57
CA LYS A 57 12.62 -19.11 -1.74
C LYS A 57 13.59 -18.00 -2.13
N GLN A 58 13.89 -17.84 -3.42
CA GLN A 58 14.74 -16.75 -3.90
C GLN A 58 14.16 -15.38 -3.52
N LEU A 59 12.84 -15.26 -3.57
CA LEU A 59 12.14 -14.04 -3.21
C LEU A 59 12.24 -13.76 -1.70
N ALA A 60 12.01 -14.78 -0.86
CA ALA A 60 12.18 -14.70 0.59
C ALA A 60 13.62 -14.31 0.97
N GLU A 61 14.62 -14.83 0.26
CA GLU A 61 16.03 -14.45 0.43
C GLU A 61 16.27 -12.96 0.13
N HIS A 62 15.65 -12.41 -0.92
CA HIS A 62 15.73 -10.96 -1.20
C HIS A 62 15.09 -10.11 -0.11
N LEU A 63 13.97 -10.58 0.46
CA LEU A 63 13.29 -9.93 1.59
C LEU A 63 14.01 -10.14 2.93
N LYS A 64 15.00 -11.04 2.99
CA LYS A 64 15.61 -11.54 4.23
C LYS A 64 14.54 -12.00 5.24
N ALA A 65 13.48 -12.61 4.72
CA ALA A 65 12.31 -13.07 5.45
C ALA A 65 12.29 -14.60 5.51
N PRO A 66 11.82 -15.22 6.61
CA PRO A 66 11.55 -16.65 6.63
C PRO A 66 10.37 -16.98 5.70
N ILE A 67 10.45 -18.14 5.05
CA ILE A 67 9.36 -18.72 4.28
C ILE A 67 8.94 -20.05 4.90
N VAL A 68 7.63 -20.22 5.10
CA VAL A 68 7.02 -21.45 5.58
C VAL A 68 6.17 -22.04 4.46
N HIS A 69 6.56 -23.21 3.97
CA HIS A 69 5.75 -23.97 3.03
C HIS A 69 4.84 -24.91 3.80
N VAL A 70 3.53 -24.78 3.60
CA VAL A 70 2.53 -25.61 4.25
C VAL A 70 1.55 -26.16 3.23
N GLN A 71 1.26 -27.45 3.35
CA GLN A 71 0.23 -28.09 2.56
C GLN A 71 -1.14 -27.65 3.06
N ALA A 72 -1.93 -27.02 2.21
CA ALA A 72 -3.21 -26.44 2.61
C ALA A 72 -4.25 -27.48 3.02
N GLU A 73 -4.00 -28.77 2.71
CA GLU A 73 -4.84 -29.88 3.13
C GLU A 73 -4.70 -30.20 4.63
N ASP A 74 -3.57 -29.85 5.27
CA ASP A 74 -3.37 -30.00 6.70
C ASP A 74 -3.74 -28.70 7.45
N VAL A 75 -4.99 -28.64 7.90
CA VAL A 75 -5.56 -27.45 8.54
C VAL A 75 -4.83 -27.09 9.85
N ALA A 76 -4.40 -28.08 10.64
CA ALA A 76 -3.74 -27.84 11.91
C ALA A 76 -2.36 -27.19 11.68
N THR A 77 -1.59 -27.69 10.72
CA THR A 77 -0.29 -27.12 10.37
C THR A 77 -0.45 -25.73 9.73
N VAL A 78 -1.50 -25.49 8.94
CA VAL A 78 -1.80 -24.14 8.42
C VAL A 78 -2.05 -23.15 9.56
N ILE A 79 -2.84 -23.52 10.57
CA ILE A 79 -3.08 -22.66 11.74
C ILE A 79 -1.76 -22.35 12.45
N ASN A 80 -0.93 -23.36 12.70
CA ASN A 80 0.38 -23.18 13.33
C ASN A 80 1.31 -22.27 12.50
N ALA A 81 1.32 -22.40 11.18
CA ALA A 81 2.09 -21.55 10.29
C ALA A 81 1.61 -20.09 10.32
N MET A 82 0.29 -19.86 10.38
CA MET A 82 -0.30 -18.53 10.51
C MET A 82 0.03 -17.89 11.87
N MET A 83 -0.04 -18.67 12.96
CA MET A 83 0.36 -18.22 14.29
C MET A 83 1.85 -17.87 14.33
N PHE A 84 2.71 -18.72 13.78
CA PHE A 84 4.13 -18.45 13.64
C PHE A 84 4.40 -17.15 12.89
N GLY A 85 3.72 -16.92 11.76
CA GLY A 85 3.86 -15.68 11.00
C GLY A 85 3.44 -14.43 11.78
N ALA A 86 2.34 -14.52 12.54
CA ALA A 86 1.87 -13.44 13.40
C ALA A 86 2.89 -13.13 14.52
N ASP A 87 3.38 -14.16 15.22
CA ASP A 87 4.34 -14.02 16.32
C ASP A 87 5.69 -13.51 15.84
N TYR A 88 6.18 -14.02 14.69
CA TYR A 88 7.42 -13.58 14.07
C TYR A 88 7.37 -12.09 13.71
N ARG A 89 6.30 -11.66 13.01
CA ARG A 89 6.12 -10.25 12.66
C ARG A 89 5.97 -9.38 13.90
N ALA A 90 5.24 -9.85 14.92
CA ALA A 90 5.05 -9.10 16.16
C ALA A 90 6.37 -8.87 16.91
N THR A 91 7.22 -9.90 16.98
CA THR A 91 8.49 -9.92 17.71
C THR A 91 9.61 -9.19 16.97
N TYR A 92 9.81 -9.52 15.69
CA TYR A 92 10.97 -9.04 14.93
C TYR A 92 10.67 -7.83 14.04
N LYS A 93 9.38 -7.47 13.88
CA LYS A 93 8.92 -6.41 12.98
C LYS A 93 9.38 -6.58 11.54
N LYS A 94 9.62 -7.82 11.10
CA LYS A 94 10.11 -8.17 9.75
C LYS A 94 9.05 -8.91 8.94
N ASP A 95 9.24 -8.90 7.63
CA ASP A 95 8.40 -9.64 6.70
C ASP A 95 8.50 -11.15 6.94
N VAL A 96 7.41 -11.86 6.64
CA VAL A 96 7.34 -13.33 6.69
C VAL A 96 6.46 -13.81 5.56
N MET A 97 6.86 -14.91 4.92
CA MET A 97 6.13 -15.52 3.81
C MET A 97 5.55 -16.86 4.23
N ILE A 98 4.28 -17.08 3.93
CA ILE A 98 3.57 -18.34 4.15
C ILE A 98 3.06 -18.80 2.78
N ASP A 99 3.64 -19.89 2.29
CA ASP A 99 3.26 -20.53 1.04
C ASP A 99 2.25 -21.65 1.31
N LEU A 100 0.99 -21.39 0.95
CA LEU A 100 -0.12 -22.34 1.02
C LEU A 100 -0.17 -23.13 -0.28
N MET A 101 0.42 -24.32 -0.27
CA MET A 101 0.38 -25.25 -1.39
C MET A 101 -0.99 -25.90 -1.45
N CYS A 102 -1.81 -25.53 -2.44
CA CYS A 102 -3.16 -26.04 -2.56
C CYS A 102 -3.37 -26.82 -3.87
N SER A 103 -4.25 -27.80 -3.83
CA SER A 103 -4.75 -28.45 -5.03
C SER A 103 -5.75 -27.53 -5.75
N THR A 104 -5.59 -27.35 -7.06
CA THR A 104 -6.55 -26.57 -7.83
C THR A 104 -7.84 -27.37 -8.01
N THR A 105 -8.95 -26.77 -7.62
CA THR A 105 -10.30 -27.18 -8.01
C THR A 105 -10.81 -26.27 -9.12
N LYS A 106 -9.94 -25.77 -10.01
CA LYS A 106 -10.43 -25.00 -11.16
C LYS A 106 -11.32 -25.93 -11.98
N THR A 107 -12.62 -25.68 -11.94
CA THR A 107 -13.47 -26.06 -13.06
C THR A 107 -12.84 -25.41 -14.29
N PRO A 108 -12.45 -26.20 -15.30
CA PRO A 108 -11.90 -25.63 -16.51
C PRO A 108 -12.89 -24.60 -17.05
N SER A 109 -12.38 -23.55 -17.69
CA SER A 109 -13.23 -22.64 -18.45
C SER A 109 -14.14 -23.44 -19.41
N ALA A 110 -15.29 -22.89 -19.82
CA ALA A 110 -16.23 -23.62 -20.69
C ALA A 110 -15.54 -24.19 -21.96
N ASN A 111 -14.46 -23.56 -22.42
CA ASN A 111 -13.65 -24.01 -23.55
C ASN A 111 -12.69 -25.16 -23.21
N GLU A 112 -12.15 -25.23 -21.99
CA GLU A 112 -11.26 -26.33 -21.56
C GLU A 112 -12.04 -27.60 -21.15
N GLN A 113 -13.33 -27.48 -20.81
CA GLN A 113 -14.21 -28.63 -20.58
C GLN A 113 -14.41 -29.50 -21.82
N LEU A 114 -14.28 -28.91 -23.02
CA LEU A 114 -14.42 -29.64 -24.28
C LEU A 114 -13.20 -30.52 -24.60
N PHE A 115 -12.04 -30.28 -23.97
CA PHE A 115 -10.77 -30.95 -24.31
C PHE A 115 -10.31 -32.01 -23.30
N LEU A 116 -10.82 -32.00 -22.06
CA LEU A 116 -10.38 -32.91 -21.01
C LEU A 116 -11.43 -33.99 -20.76
N SER A 117 -11.13 -35.22 -21.21
CA SER A 117 -11.93 -36.40 -20.91
C SER A 117 -12.09 -36.61 -19.39
N GLY A 118 -13.17 -37.27 -18.96
CA GLY A 118 -13.46 -37.50 -17.53
C GLY A 118 -12.32 -38.19 -16.75
N LEU A 119 -11.49 -38.98 -17.44
CA LEU A 119 -10.26 -39.58 -16.89
C LEU A 119 -9.26 -38.51 -16.47
N LEU A 120 -8.97 -37.51 -17.30
CA LEU A 120 -8.05 -36.41 -16.98
C LEU A 120 -8.53 -35.63 -15.76
N LYS A 121 -9.84 -35.39 -15.61
CA LYS A 121 -10.39 -34.73 -14.44
C LYS A 121 -10.17 -35.55 -13.16
N SER A 122 -10.37 -36.87 -13.21
CA SER A 122 -10.10 -37.78 -12.09
C SER A 122 -8.61 -37.90 -11.73
N PHE A 123 -7.73 -37.81 -12.73
CA PHE A 123 -6.28 -37.73 -12.52
C PHE A 123 -5.84 -36.39 -11.93
N ILE A 124 -6.43 -35.26 -12.38
CA ILE A 124 -6.13 -33.91 -11.90
C ILE A 124 -6.59 -33.71 -10.45
N THR A 125 -7.76 -34.23 -10.08
CA THR A 125 -8.22 -34.26 -8.68
C THR A 125 -7.60 -35.40 -7.88
N GLY A 126 -6.85 -36.31 -8.52
CA GLY A 126 -6.24 -37.48 -7.90
C GLY A 126 -7.24 -38.39 -7.15
N GLY A 127 -8.52 -38.35 -7.52
CA GLY A 127 -9.60 -39.01 -6.76
C GLY A 127 -9.82 -38.46 -5.34
N LYS A 128 -9.18 -37.36 -4.95
CA LYS A 128 -9.33 -36.77 -3.61
C LYS A 128 -10.66 -36.06 -3.44
N PHE A 129 -11.28 -36.23 -2.28
CA PHE A 129 -12.46 -35.46 -1.88
C PHE A 129 -12.10 -33.97 -1.66
N PRO A 130 -13.07 -33.05 -1.78
CA PRO A 130 -12.84 -31.65 -1.41
C PRO A 130 -12.30 -31.55 0.02
N LEU A 131 -11.40 -30.59 0.27
CA LEU A 131 -10.74 -30.39 1.57
C LEU A 131 -11.73 -30.39 2.74
N VAL A 132 -12.86 -29.71 2.59
CA VAL A 132 -13.91 -29.67 3.63
C VAL A 132 -14.42 -31.07 3.97
N THR A 133 -14.61 -31.92 2.96
CA THR A 133 -15.07 -33.30 3.17
C THR A 133 -13.98 -34.14 3.85
N THR A 134 -12.74 -34.01 3.40
CA THR A 134 -11.59 -34.74 3.98
C THR A 134 -11.42 -34.38 5.45
N PHE A 135 -11.34 -33.09 5.77
CA PHE A 135 -11.17 -32.61 7.14
C PHE A 135 -12.37 -32.97 8.03
N MET A 136 -13.60 -32.96 7.51
CA MET A 136 -14.77 -33.39 8.28
C MET A 136 -14.75 -34.89 8.56
N ASN A 137 -14.27 -35.71 7.62
CA ASN A 137 -14.11 -37.14 7.85
C ASN A 137 -13.04 -37.41 8.91
N GLU A 138 -11.90 -36.71 8.85
CA GLU A 138 -10.84 -36.78 9.88
C GLU A 138 -11.40 -36.47 11.27
N LEU A 139 -12.18 -35.39 11.43
CA LEU A 139 -12.81 -35.05 12.72
C LEU A 139 -13.85 -36.07 13.21
N ILE A 140 -14.48 -36.82 12.30
CA ILE A 140 -15.42 -37.89 12.64
C ILE A 140 -14.64 -39.15 13.04
N GLU A 141 -13.55 -39.47 12.33
CA GLU A 141 -12.64 -40.57 12.65
C GLU A 141 -11.95 -40.36 14.01
N ASP A 142 -11.58 -39.12 14.34
CA ASP A 142 -11.03 -38.73 15.65
C ASP A 142 -12.09 -38.64 16.76
N GLU A 143 -13.35 -39.00 16.47
CA GLU A 143 -14.50 -38.96 17.39
C GLU A 143 -14.79 -37.58 18.04
N LEU A 144 -14.21 -36.50 17.51
CA LEU A 144 -14.39 -35.14 18.02
C LEU A 144 -15.79 -34.58 17.71
N ILE A 145 -16.38 -35.01 16.59
CA ILE A 145 -17.70 -34.54 16.14
C ILE A 145 -18.49 -35.70 15.53
N SER A 146 -19.79 -35.80 15.86
CA SER A 146 -20.69 -36.76 15.24
C SER A 146 -21.14 -36.30 13.83
N LYS A 147 -21.32 -37.25 12.92
CA LYS A 147 -21.79 -36.97 11.54
C LYS A 147 -23.09 -36.17 11.49
N SER A 148 -24.06 -36.50 12.36
CA SER A 148 -25.32 -35.74 12.49
C SER A 148 -25.07 -34.27 12.80
N LYS A 149 -24.15 -33.97 13.73
CA LYS A 149 -23.83 -32.59 14.13
C LYS A 149 -23.14 -31.81 13.02
N CYS A 150 -22.32 -32.47 12.19
CA CYS A 150 -21.74 -31.87 10.99
C CYS A 150 -22.82 -31.48 9.97
N ASP A 151 -23.76 -32.39 9.68
CA ASP A 151 -24.85 -32.15 8.74
C ASP A 151 -25.82 -31.06 9.26
N ASP A 152 -26.10 -31.05 10.56
CA ASP A 152 -26.90 -30.02 11.21
C ASP A 152 -26.25 -28.64 11.12
N LYS A 153 -24.93 -28.53 11.35
CA LYS A 153 -24.19 -27.27 11.17
C LYS A 153 -24.21 -26.81 9.72
N ARG A 154 -24.00 -27.73 8.76
CA ARG A 154 -24.03 -27.42 7.33
C ARG A 154 -25.40 -26.90 6.91
N THR A 155 -26.47 -27.58 7.28
CA THR A 155 -27.84 -27.16 6.94
C THR A 155 -28.19 -25.83 7.60
N THR A 156 -27.77 -25.61 8.84
CA THR A 156 -27.95 -24.32 9.55
C THR A 156 -27.23 -23.18 8.83
N TYR A 157 -25.98 -23.39 8.41
CA TYR A 157 -25.22 -22.37 7.67
C TYR A 157 -25.84 -22.06 6.31
N VAL A 158 -26.26 -23.08 5.56
CA VAL A 158 -26.95 -22.90 4.28
C VAL A 158 -28.29 -22.18 4.45
N LYS A 159 -29.08 -22.51 5.48
CA LYS A 159 -30.31 -21.78 5.82
C LYS A 159 -30.03 -20.31 6.12
N LYS A 160 -28.95 -20.02 6.86
CA LYS A 160 -28.50 -18.64 7.14
C LYS A 160 -28.14 -17.89 5.86
N LEU A 161 -27.37 -18.50 4.96
CA LEU A 161 -27.01 -17.91 3.67
C LEU A 161 -28.25 -17.65 2.80
N ASN A 162 -29.18 -18.60 2.73
CA ASN A 162 -30.43 -18.44 1.98
C ASN A 162 -31.28 -17.30 2.55
N LYS A 163 -31.35 -17.19 3.89
CA LYS A 163 -32.03 -16.06 4.54
C LYS A 163 -31.38 -14.72 4.16
N MET A 164 -30.05 -14.62 4.25
CA MET A 164 -29.30 -13.43 3.84
C MET A 164 -29.51 -13.08 2.36
N TYR A 165 -29.59 -14.08 1.49
CA TYR A 165 -29.87 -13.88 0.06
C TYR A 165 -31.28 -13.36 -0.19
N ILE A 166 -32.29 -13.90 0.50
CA ILE A 166 -33.69 -13.43 0.41
C ILE A 166 -33.82 -12.03 1.00
N ASP A 167 -33.18 -11.76 2.14
CA ASP A 167 -33.18 -10.45 2.78
C ASP A 167 -32.44 -9.40 1.94
N GLY A 168 -31.35 -9.77 1.26
CA GLY A 168 -30.62 -8.90 0.34
C GLY A 168 -31.36 -8.60 -0.98
N LYS A 169 -32.36 -9.41 -1.37
CA LYS A 169 -33.27 -9.09 -2.48
C LYS A 169 -34.32 -8.05 -2.12
N LYS A 170 -34.61 -7.87 -0.82
CA LYS A 170 -35.51 -6.81 -0.39
C LYS A 170 -34.78 -5.48 -0.63
N PRO A 171 -35.43 -4.48 -1.24
CA PRO A 171 -34.82 -3.19 -1.41
C PRO A 171 -34.45 -2.63 -0.03
N SER A 172 -33.15 -2.52 0.21
CA SER A 172 -32.59 -1.89 1.40
C SER A 172 -32.79 -0.38 1.27
N HIS A 173 -33.66 0.21 2.09
CA HIS A 173 -33.72 1.66 2.27
C HIS A 173 -32.56 2.20 3.12
N ASP A 174 -31.76 1.32 3.72
CA ASP A 174 -30.47 1.70 4.27
C ASP A 174 -29.55 2.06 3.10
N LYS A 175 -29.51 3.37 2.80
CA LYS A 175 -28.30 4.00 2.29
C LYS A 175 -27.22 3.68 3.31
N ARG A 176 -26.56 2.53 3.15
CA ARG A 176 -25.30 2.28 3.84
C ARG A 176 -24.46 3.49 3.50
N ASN A 177 -24.24 4.34 4.50
CA ASN A 177 -23.22 5.38 4.50
C ASN A 177 -21.88 4.65 4.37
N LEU A 178 -21.60 4.11 3.19
CA LEU A 178 -20.26 3.80 2.72
C LEU A 178 -19.59 5.16 2.64
N ILE A 179 -19.06 5.59 3.79
CA ILE A 179 -18.16 6.72 3.96
C ILE A 179 -18.65 7.98 3.25
N ASN A 180 -19.87 8.48 3.51
CA ASN A 180 -20.28 9.82 3.07
C ASN A 180 -19.89 10.19 1.61
N ASN A 181 -19.82 9.22 0.68
CA ASN A 181 -19.28 9.48 -0.66
C ASN A 181 -20.14 10.49 -1.41
N ASN A 182 -21.42 10.59 -1.07
CA ASN A 182 -22.31 11.58 -1.64
C ASN A 182 -22.00 13.01 -1.19
N SER A 183 -21.40 13.28 -0.02
CA SER A 183 -21.11 14.68 0.35
C SER A 183 -19.95 15.27 -0.45
N LEU A 184 -18.96 14.46 -0.83
CA LEU A 184 -17.87 14.90 -1.69
C LEU A 184 -18.30 14.90 -3.17
N VAL A 185 -19.00 13.86 -3.64
CA VAL A 185 -19.44 13.78 -5.05
C VAL A 185 -20.53 14.80 -5.39
N ASP A 186 -21.46 15.10 -4.48
CA ASP A 186 -22.45 16.19 -4.68
C ASP A 186 -21.80 17.59 -4.60
N SER A 187 -20.59 17.70 -4.03
CA SER A 187 -19.82 18.95 -4.06
C SER A 187 -19.15 19.21 -5.41
N PHE A 188 -18.83 18.17 -6.17
CA PHE A 188 -18.20 18.29 -7.50
C PHE A 188 -19.20 18.22 -8.67
N SER A 189 -20.38 17.62 -8.50
CA SER A 189 -21.43 17.57 -9.53
C SER A 189 -22.29 18.83 -9.56
N ASN A 190 -22.30 19.61 -8.48
CA ASN A 190 -22.89 20.93 -8.48
C ASN A 190 -21.94 21.92 -9.16
N ASN A 191 -22.41 22.60 -10.22
CA ASN A 191 -21.77 23.73 -10.93
C ASN A 191 -21.47 24.97 -10.03
N ASN A 192 -21.41 24.80 -8.70
CA ASN A 192 -21.18 25.85 -7.70
C ASN A 192 -19.76 25.74 -7.11
N TYR A 193 -18.74 25.52 -7.94
CA TYR A 193 -17.36 25.67 -7.50
C TYR A 193 -17.15 27.10 -7.00
N LYS A 194 -16.86 27.24 -5.71
CA LYS A 194 -16.39 28.49 -5.11
C LYS A 194 -14.91 28.35 -4.86
N GLU A 195 -14.12 29.24 -5.45
CA GLU A 195 -12.69 29.27 -5.22
C GLU A 195 -12.42 29.48 -3.71
N PRO A 196 -11.67 28.57 -3.07
CA PRO A 196 -11.37 28.71 -1.65
C PRO A 196 -10.47 29.92 -1.42
N VAL A 197 -10.66 30.58 -0.27
CA VAL A 197 -9.78 31.67 0.15
C VAL A 197 -8.46 31.06 0.64
N THR A 198 -7.42 31.13 -0.20
CA THR A 198 -6.08 30.57 0.06
C THR A 198 -5.07 31.60 0.55
N GLY A 199 -5.50 32.84 0.76
CA GLY A 199 -4.62 33.96 1.12
C GLY A 199 -4.10 33.89 2.56
N MET A 200 -2.84 34.28 2.76
CA MET A 200 -2.21 34.40 4.08
C MET A 200 -1.90 35.86 4.42
N SER A 201 -2.05 36.23 5.70
CA SER A 201 -1.72 37.58 6.19
C SER A 201 -0.25 37.94 5.94
N VAL A 202 0.03 39.17 5.50
CA VAL A 202 1.38 39.69 5.25
C VAL A 202 2.31 39.51 6.47
N ASN A 203 1.81 39.78 7.68
CA ASN A 203 2.60 39.58 8.91
C ASN A 203 3.06 38.12 9.13
N ALA A 204 2.27 37.14 8.68
CA ALA A 204 2.64 35.73 8.77
C ALA A 204 3.69 35.38 7.71
N VAL A 205 3.54 35.92 6.48
CA VAL A 205 4.53 35.80 5.41
C VAL A 205 5.88 36.37 5.85
N ASP A 206 5.91 37.55 6.46
CA ASP A 206 7.15 38.18 6.94
C ASP A 206 7.86 37.35 8.02
N LYS A 207 7.11 36.67 8.91
CA LYS A 207 7.69 35.76 9.90
C LYS A 207 8.34 34.55 9.25
N ILE A 208 7.67 33.95 8.26
CA ILE A 208 8.19 32.80 7.50
C ILE A 208 9.43 33.21 6.71
N PHE A 209 9.40 34.35 6.03
CA PHE A 209 10.55 34.89 5.30
C PHE A 209 11.78 35.12 6.17
N LYS A 210 11.60 35.68 7.37
CA LYS A 210 12.70 35.81 8.32
C LYS A 210 13.28 34.46 8.72
N ALA A 211 12.44 33.44 8.89
CA ALA A 211 12.87 32.09 9.27
C ALA A 211 13.63 31.37 8.15
N ILE A 212 13.09 31.35 6.92
CA ILE A 212 13.70 30.63 5.79
C ILE A 212 14.99 31.27 5.26
N SER A 213 15.25 32.53 5.61
CA SER A 213 16.46 33.28 5.26
C SER A 213 17.45 33.41 6.42
N ALA A 214 17.09 32.96 7.62
CA ALA A 214 18.01 32.95 8.75
C ALA A 214 19.12 31.92 8.52
N ILE A 215 20.36 32.35 8.75
CA ILE A 215 21.51 31.45 8.77
C ILE A 215 21.50 30.74 10.13
N PRO A 216 21.47 29.40 10.15
CA PRO A 216 21.48 28.65 11.40
C PRO A 216 22.82 28.83 12.15
N PRO A 217 22.85 28.57 13.47
CA PRO A 217 24.05 28.72 14.29
C PRO A 217 25.13 27.64 14.05
N PHE A 218 24.88 26.66 13.17
CA PHE A 218 25.75 25.53 12.88
C PHE A 218 26.34 25.59 11.46
N SER A 219 27.35 24.76 11.21
CA SER A 219 28.04 24.67 9.92
C SER A 219 27.15 24.12 8.80
N ILE A 220 27.04 24.87 7.69
CA ILE A 220 26.22 24.49 6.51
C ILE A 220 27.07 24.41 5.24
N SER A 221 26.56 23.70 4.22
CA SER A 221 27.20 23.63 2.91
C SER A 221 27.22 25.00 2.21
N LEU A 222 28.21 25.21 1.33
CA LEU A 222 28.31 26.43 0.53
C LEU A 222 27.06 26.65 -0.35
N GLU A 223 26.44 25.57 -0.83
CA GLU A 223 25.22 25.61 -1.62
C GLU A 223 24.03 26.12 -0.80
N ASN A 224 23.88 25.63 0.44
CA ASN A 224 22.83 26.08 1.36
C ASN A 224 23.05 27.55 1.76
N PHE A 225 24.30 27.95 1.99
CA PHE A 225 24.60 29.35 2.30
C PHE A 225 24.22 30.29 1.15
N LYS A 226 24.60 29.97 -0.09
CA LYS A 226 24.22 30.74 -1.28
C LYS A 226 22.70 30.80 -1.48
N LEU A 227 21.98 29.72 -1.17
CA LEU A 227 20.53 29.68 -1.22
C LEU A 227 19.91 30.68 -0.23
N LEU A 228 20.40 30.73 1.01
CA LEU A 228 19.92 31.67 2.03
C LEU A 228 20.19 33.12 1.66
N GLU A 229 21.38 33.42 1.13
CA GLU A 229 21.70 34.77 0.63
C GLU A 229 20.80 35.17 -0.53
N LYS A 230 20.56 34.26 -1.48
CA LYS A 230 19.64 34.50 -2.62
C LYS A 230 18.23 34.81 -2.12
N ARG A 231 17.70 34.03 -1.17
CA ARG A 231 16.38 34.27 -0.57
C ARG A 231 16.31 35.65 0.09
N LYS A 232 17.35 36.03 0.84
CA LYS A 232 17.42 37.36 1.48
C LYS A 232 17.36 38.50 0.46
N GLN A 233 18.14 38.41 -0.63
CA GLN A 233 18.11 39.40 -1.71
C GLN A 233 16.74 39.50 -2.40
N LEU A 234 16.09 38.35 -2.65
CA LEU A 234 14.77 38.31 -3.25
C LEU A 234 13.71 38.98 -2.36
N ILE A 235 13.75 38.70 -1.04
CA ILE A 235 12.84 39.32 -0.06
C ILE A 235 13.04 40.84 -0.02
N GLU A 236 14.29 41.32 -0.01
CA GLU A 236 14.60 42.76 -0.04
C GLU A 236 14.07 43.44 -1.32
N GLN A 237 14.16 42.75 -2.46
CA GLN A 237 13.62 43.22 -3.74
C GLN A 237 12.11 43.03 -3.90
N LYS A 238 11.42 42.46 -2.90
CA LYS A 238 10.00 42.06 -2.96
C LYS A 238 9.68 41.17 -4.17
N LYS A 239 10.61 40.28 -4.52
CA LYS A 239 10.44 39.25 -5.55
C LYS A 239 10.42 37.87 -4.91
N MET A 240 9.75 36.93 -5.55
CA MET A 240 9.70 35.53 -5.12
C MET A 240 10.03 34.65 -6.33
N ASP A 241 10.82 33.60 -6.09
CA ASP A 241 10.98 32.52 -7.05
C ASP A 241 10.00 31.38 -6.73
N TRP A 242 9.94 30.39 -7.62
CA TRP A 242 9.02 29.25 -7.49
C TRP A 242 9.19 28.51 -6.15
N GLU A 243 10.43 28.28 -5.73
CA GLU A 243 10.76 27.57 -4.50
C GLU A 243 10.27 28.33 -3.26
N MET A 244 10.38 29.67 -3.26
CA MET A 244 9.80 30.51 -2.20
C MET A 244 8.27 30.44 -2.18
N CYS A 245 7.61 30.48 -3.33
CA CYS A 245 6.15 30.36 -3.40
C CYS A 245 5.67 29.01 -2.85
N GLU A 246 6.36 27.93 -3.21
CA GLU A 246 6.03 26.58 -2.75
C GLU A 246 6.28 26.41 -1.24
N THR A 247 7.38 26.97 -0.75
CA THR A 247 7.68 27.03 0.68
C THR A 247 6.60 27.78 1.45
N LEU A 248 6.11 28.91 0.92
CA LEU A 248 4.99 29.65 1.52
C LEU A 248 3.70 28.83 1.56
N ALA A 249 3.38 28.13 0.47
CA ALA A 249 2.18 27.28 0.41
C ALA A 249 2.22 26.15 1.46
N TYR A 250 3.37 25.51 1.64
CA TYR A 250 3.48 24.44 2.63
C TYR A 250 3.45 24.99 4.05
N THR A 251 4.19 26.06 4.29
CA THR A 251 4.24 26.68 5.62
C THR A 251 2.92 27.31 6.04
N SER A 252 2.08 27.77 5.10
CA SER A 252 0.71 28.18 5.39
C SER A 252 -0.16 27.01 5.85
N LEU A 253 -0.04 25.85 5.22
CA LEU A 253 -0.77 24.63 5.64
C LEU A 253 -0.28 24.13 7.00
N LEU A 254 1.03 24.10 7.20
CA LEU A 254 1.63 23.73 8.49
C LEU A 254 1.15 24.67 9.60
N LYS A 255 1.05 25.97 9.35
CA LYS A 255 0.50 26.94 10.31
C LYS A 255 -0.96 26.65 10.67
N GLU A 256 -1.74 26.11 9.74
CA GLU A 256 -3.13 25.69 9.98
C GLU A 256 -3.23 24.32 10.67
N GLY A 257 -2.10 23.65 10.94
CA GLY A 257 -2.06 22.33 11.56
C GLY A 257 -2.28 21.18 10.58
N ILE A 258 -2.19 21.44 9.27
CA ILE A 258 -2.23 20.42 8.23
C ILE A 258 -0.81 19.94 8.00
N ASP A 259 -0.58 18.64 8.09
CA ASP A 259 0.73 18.04 7.86
C ASP A 259 1.08 18.08 6.37
N VAL A 260 2.36 18.11 6.04
CA VAL A 260 2.84 18.05 4.66
C VAL A 260 3.84 16.91 4.55
N HIS A 261 3.48 15.89 3.75
CA HIS A 261 4.32 14.73 3.48
C HIS A 261 4.74 14.75 2.01
N ILE A 262 6.04 14.66 1.77
CA ILE A 262 6.60 14.68 0.43
C ILE A 262 7.44 13.43 0.24
N SER A 263 7.02 12.59 -0.69
CA SER A 263 7.79 11.48 -1.20
C SER A 263 8.49 11.89 -2.48
N ARG A 264 9.82 11.85 -2.51
CA ARG A 264 10.58 12.17 -3.71
C ARG A 264 11.75 11.24 -3.97
N SER A 265 12.10 11.14 -5.24
CA SER A 265 13.35 10.50 -5.62
C SER A 265 14.54 11.36 -5.21
N LYS A 266 15.61 10.74 -4.70
CA LYS A 266 16.82 11.46 -4.29
C LYS A 266 17.39 12.27 -5.47
N GLY A 267 17.18 13.58 -5.42
CA GLY A 267 17.58 14.55 -6.45
C GLY A 267 18.66 15.51 -5.97
N LYS A 268 19.04 16.46 -6.84
CA LYS A 268 19.99 17.54 -6.50
C LYS A 268 19.32 18.74 -5.80
N HIS A 269 17.99 18.80 -5.81
CA HIS A 269 17.27 19.93 -5.23
C HIS A 269 17.27 19.85 -3.71
N ASN A 270 17.55 20.97 -3.06
CA ASN A 270 17.43 21.07 -1.61
C ASN A 270 16.01 20.75 -1.16
N PRO A 271 15.83 20.19 0.04
CA PRO A 271 14.51 19.89 0.62
C PRO A 271 13.79 21.17 1.10
N ARG A 272 13.80 22.22 0.26
CA ARG A 272 13.20 23.54 0.45
C ARG A 272 13.72 24.22 1.71
N PHE A 273 13.01 24.13 2.82
CA PHE A 273 13.36 24.78 4.10
C PHE A 273 13.98 23.82 5.13
N LEU A 274 14.35 22.61 4.71
CA LEU A 274 15.22 21.72 5.48
C LEU A 274 16.69 22.00 5.13
N ILE A 275 17.52 22.20 6.14
CA ILE A 275 18.96 22.41 6.01
C ILE A 275 19.70 21.29 6.72
N LYS A 276 20.62 20.65 6.00
CA LYS A 276 21.50 19.65 6.59
C LYS A 276 22.63 20.32 7.39
N ASN A 277 22.78 19.91 8.65
CA ASN A 277 23.93 20.27 9.48
C ASN A 277 25.14 19.39 9.10
N LEU A 278 26.29 20.01 8.85
CA LEU A 278 27.51 19.28 8.43
C LEU A 278 28.20 18.55 9.58
N GLU A 279 27.93 18.92 10.82
CA GLU A 279 28.63 18.36 11.99
C GLU A 279 28.01 17.03 12.46
N ASN A 280 26.68 16.91 12.39
CA ASN A 280 25.94 15.75 12.89
C ASN A 280 25.05 15.06 11.85
N ASP A 281 25.06 15.53 10.60
CA ASP A 281 24.24 15.04 9.49
C ASP A 281 22.72 15.14 9.68
N GLU A 282 22.24 15.83 10.72
CA GLU A 282 20.81 16.02 10.98
C GLU A 282 20.18 17.08 10.05
N LEU A 283 18.89 16.90 9.78
CA LEU A 283 18.09 17.86 9.00
C LEU A 283 17.40 18.83 9.97
N TYR A 284 17.75 20.10 9.86
CA TYR A 284 17.13 21.20 10.60
C TYR A 284 15.99 21.81 9.80
N ASN A 285 14.80 21.86 10.39
CA ASN A 285 13.64 22.54 9.81
C ASN A 285 13.67 24.03 10.18
N GLN A 286 13.91 24.88 9.19
CA GLN A 286 14.02 26.33 9.41
C GLN A 286 12.74 26.99 9.92
N VAL A 287 11.58 26.38 9.66
CA VAL A 287 10.27 26.94 10.02
C VAL A 287 9.72 26.30 11.30
N GLU A 288 10.48 25.38 11.89
CA GLU A 288 10.13 24.78 13.18
C GLU A 288 10.01 25.87 14.25
N HIS A 289 8.88 25.88 14.96
CA HIS A 289 8.55 26.86 16.01
C HIS A 289 8.36 28.32 15.56
N VAL A 290 8.20 28.61 14.26
CA VAL A 290 7.82 29.98 13.82
C VAL A 290 6.44 30.37 14.35
N PHE A 291 5.55 29.39 14.50
CA PHE A 291 4.25 29.54 15.15
C PHE A 291 4.10 28.55 16.32
N PRO A 292 3.25 28.85 17.33
CA PRO A 292 3.08 27.99 18.51
C PRO A 292 2.53 26.60 18.19
N TYR A 293 1.69 26.51 17.15
CA TYR A 293 1.11 25.27 16.65
C TYR A 293 1.45 25.16 15.18
N MET A 294 2.13 24.08 14.81
CA MET A 294 2.42 23.76 13.42
C MET A 294 2.22 22.26 13.18
N GLY A 295 1.74 21.93 12.00
CA GLY A 295 1.77 20.57 11.47
C GLY A 295 3.21 20.08 11.26
N LYS A 296 3.33 18.80 10.97
CA LYS A 296 4.59 18.14 10.69
C LYS A 296 4.94 18.26 9.21
N TYR A 297 6.23 18.51 8.96
CA TYR A 297 6.80 18.50 7.63
C TYR A 297 7.71 17.30 7.48
N GLU A 298 7.33 16.35 6.64
CA GLU A 298 8.05 15.10 6.41
C GLU A 298 8.49 15.04 4.94
N VAL A 299 9.79 14.84 4.72
CA VAL A 299 10.36 14.64 3.38
C VAL A 299 11.08 13.31 3.36
N SER A 300 10.59 12.41 2.51
CA SER A 300 11.17 11.10 2.28
C SER A 300 11.94 11.12 0.96
N GLU A 301 13.26 10.92 1.02
CA GLU A 301 14.12 10.84 -0.16
C GLU A 301 14.65 9.43 -0.39
N HIS A 302 14.33 8.84 -1.53
CA HIS A 302 14.65 7.44 -1.76
C HIS A 302 14.93 7.14 -3.23
N ARG A 303 15.44 5.92 -3.48
CA ARG A 303 15.67 5.38 -4.82
C ARG A 303 14.74 4.19 -5.06
N GLY A 304 13.46 4.42 -4.78
CA GLY A 304 12.43 3.40 -4.94
C GLY A 304 11.92 3.29 -6.39
N PRO A 305 11.22 2.19 -6.70
CA PRO A 305 10.53 2.06 -7.97
C PRO A 305 9.26 2.92 -7.99
N ALA A 306 9.11 3.76 -9.01
CA ALA A 306 8.00 4.72 -9.12
C ALA A 306 6.61 4.08 -8.94
N TYR A 307 6.38 2.89 -9.50
CA TYR A 307 5.10 2.18 -9.40
C TYR A 307 4.71 1.84 -7.96
N GLY A 308 5.65 1.26 -7.20
CA GLY A 308 5.40 0.89 -5.81
C GLY A 308 5.19 2.12 -4.92
N MET A 309 5.97 3.17 -5.16
CA MET A 309 5.88 4.43 -4.43
C MET A 309 4.51 5.09 -4.65
N ALA A 310 4.07 5.22 -5.91
CA ALA A 310 2.76 5.78 -6.21
C ALA A 310 1.62 5.05 -5.51
N GLY A 311 1.65 3.71 -5.54
CA GLY A 311 0.65 2.89 -4.84
C GLY A 311 0.67 3.09 -3.32
N PHE A 312 1.86 3.24 -2.72
CA PHE A 312 2.00 3.54 -1.30
C PHE A 312 1.44 4.94 -0.97
N GLU A 313 1.80 5.97 -1.73
CA GLU A 313 1.36 7.34 -1.47
C GLU A 313 -0.16 7.51 -1.59
N ILE A 314 -0.80 6.78 -2.51
CA ILE A 314 -2.26 6.75 -2.60
C ILE A 314 -2.88 6.01 -1.41
N GLY A 315 -2.27 4.92 -0.98
CA GLY A 315 -2.67 4.25 0.26
C GLY A 315 -2.56 5.19 1.46
N TYR A 316 -1.46 5.94 1.55
CA TYR A 316 -1.21 6.92 2.61
C TYR A 316 -2.25 8.06 2.59
N SER A 317 -2.50 8.68 1.43
CA SER A 317 -3.48 9.77 1.29
C SER A 317 -4.92 9.31 1.55
N SER A 318 -5.24 8.04 1.27
CA SER A 318 -6.56 7.49 1.55
C SER A 318 -6.87 7.35 3.05
N MET A 319 -5.84 7.22 3.89
CA MET A 319 -5.98 7.05 5.34
C MET A 319 -5.76 8.34 6.11
N ASN A 320 -4.80 9.16 5.68
CA ASN A 320 -4.47 10.43 6.34
C ASN A 320 -5.16 11.60 5.62
N THR A 321 -6.31 12.03 6.16
CA THR A 321 -7.12 13.10 5.57
C THR A 321 -6.65 14.51 5.94
N ASN A 322 -5.83 14.67 6.98
CA ASN A 322 -5.29 15.97 7.44
C ASN A 322 -3.83 16.17 7.02
N THR A 323 -3.46 15.67 5.84
CA THR A 323 -2.10 15.75 5.32
C THR A 323 -2.14 16.07 3.84
N LEU A 324 -1.38 17.09 3.43
CA LEU A 324 -1.05 17.29 2.02
C LEU A 324 0.00 16.25 1.63
N ASN A 325 -0.40 15.23 0.87
CA ASN A 325 0.52 14.24 0.35
C ASN A 325 0.98 14.61 -1.07
N ILE A 326 2.29 14.66 -1.29
CA ILE A 326 2.91 15.01 -2.56
C ILE A 326 3.88 13.91 -2.98
N TRP A 327 3.67 13.38 -4.19
CA TRP A 327 4.58 12.42 -4.81
C TRP A 327 5.32 13.07 -5.97
N GLU A 328 6.63 13.28 -5.82
CA GLU A 328 7.51 13.81 -6.87
C GLU A 328 8.18 12.66 -7.63
N VAL A 329 7.84 12.54 -8.91
CA VAL A 329 8.35 11.49 -9.80
C VAL A 329 9.81 11.76 -10.18
N SER A 330 10.64 10.71 -10.22
CA SER A 330 12.03 10.83 -10.70
C SER A 330 12.09 11.24 -12.16
N GLU A 331 13.07 12.08 -12.51
CA GLU A 331 13.47 12.35 -13.91
C GLU A 331 13.81 11.06 -14.70
N MET A 332 14.20 9.98 -14.00
CA MET A 332 14.51 8.70 -14.65
C MET A 332 13.26 7.90 -15.08
N THR A 333 12.06 8.34 -14.68
CA THR A 333 10.81 7.64 -15.01
C THR A 333 10.41 7.95 -16.44
N THR A 334 10.19 6.93 -17.26
CA THR A 334 9.79 7.17 -18.65
C THR A 334 8.32 7.61 -18.73
N PRO A 335 7.93 8.41 -19.75
CA PRO A 335 6.54 8.82 -19.94
C PRO A 335 5.56 7.64 -20.01
N GLN A 336 5.99 6.51 -20.56
CA GLN A 336 5.17 5.30 -20.64
C GLN A 336 4.96 4.63 -19.27
N GLN A 337 6.00 4.60 -18.43
CA GLN A 337 5.87 4.12 -17.05
C GLN A 337 4.93 5.02 -16.25
N PHE A 338 5.09 6.35 -16.38
CA PHE A 338 4.22 7.31 -15.73
C PHE A 338 2.76 7.17 -16.20
N HIS A 339 2.53 7.00 -17.51
CA HIS A 339 1.19 6.77 -18.05
C HIS A 339 0.54 5.50 -17.50
N ASN A 340 1.28 4.40 -17.37
CA ASN A 340 0.75 3.17 -16.79
C ASN A 340 0.38 3.34 -15.31
N ILE A 341 1.24 4.01 -14.53
CA ILE A 341 0.96 4.35 -13.13
C ILE A 341 -0.30 5.21 -13.06
N PHE A 342 -0.38 6.26 -13.88
CA PHE A 342 -1.53 7.15 -13.92
C PHE A 342 -2.81 6.40 -14.27
N LYS A 343 -2.77 5.53 -15.28
CA LYS A 343 -3.92 4.73 -15.71
C LYS A 343 -4.43 3.77 -14.64
N GLU A 344 -3.52 3.10 -13.93
CA GLU A 344 -3.91 2.11 -12.93
C GLU A 344 -4.37 2.73 -11.62
N PHE A 345 -3.74 3.83 -11.22
CA PHE A 345 -3.92 4.40 -9.89
C PHE A 345 -4.76 5.67 -9.87
N PHE A 346 -4.66 6.53 -10.88
CA PHE A 346 -5.28 7.87 -10.89
C PHE A 346 -6.45 7.97 -11.87
N GLN A 347 -6.46 7.14 -12.92
CA GLN A 347 -7.49 7.13 -13.96
C GLN A 347 -8.61 6.16 -13.57
N LEU A 348 -9.50 6.58 -12.67
CA LEU A 348 -10.65 5.76 -12.27
C LEU A 348 -11.88 6.05 -13.12
N ASN A 349 -12.19 5.11 -14.02
CA ASN A 349 -13.57 4.82 -14.44
C ASN A 349 -14.40 4.15 -13.33
N ASN A 350 -13.90 4.01 -12.10
CA ASN A 350 -14.62 3.46 -10.95
C ASN A 350 -14.45 4.37 -9.73
N TYR A 351 -15.31 5.38 -9.62
CA TYR A 351 -15.48 6.33 -8.51
C TYR A 351 -15.71 5.70 -7.11
N GLU A 352 -15.57 4.38 -6.96
CA GLU A 352 -15.88 3.65 -5.73
C GLU A 352 -14.68 3.52 -4.76
N ARG A 353 -13.45 3.94 -5.14
CA ARG A 353 -12.24 3.59 -4.36
C ARG A 353 -11.25 4.71 -4.02
N ILE A 354 -11.40 5.93 -4.53
CA ILE A 354 -10.46 7.02 -4.19
C ILE A 354 -11.22 8.14 -3.50
N ASN A 355 -10.92 8.35 -2.22
CA ASN A 355 -11.59 9.37 -1.42
C ASN A 355 -10.94 10.75 -1.52
N ASN A 356 -9.67 10.91 -1.91
CA ASN A 356 -9.01 12.22 -1.90
C ASN A 356 -7.77 12.26 -2.82
N CYS A 357 -7.95 12.23 -4.14
CA CYS A 357 -6.88 12.63 -5.06
C CYS A 357 -7.36 13.79 -5.92
N VAL A 358 -6.67 14.92 -5.80
CA VAL A 358 -6.71 16.01 -6.79
C VAL A 358 -5.40 15.91 -7.56
N VAL A 359 -5.48 15.79 -8.88
CA VAL A 359 -4.33 15.80 -9.80
C VAL A 359 -3.92 17.24 -10.06
#